data_AF-X8DXD6-F1
#
_entry.id   AF-X8DXD6-F1
#
_cell.length_a   1.000
_cell.length_b   1.000
_cell.length_c   1.000
_cell.angle_alpha   90.00
_cell.angle_beta   90.00
_cell.angle_gamma   90.00
#
_symmetry.space_group_name_H-M   'P 1'
#
loop_
_entity.id
_entity.type
_entity.pdbx_description
1 polymer ?
#
loop_
_entity_poly.entity_id
_entity_poly.type
_entity_poly.pdbx_seq_one_letter_code
_entity_poly.pdbx_strand_id
1 'polypeptide(L)'
;MSNAALRPGALEPKVKELMAMAIGVVHGCDGCIASHARGAACAGATKEEAAEAIGVSILMHGGPATIYGARAYTAFCEFADATS
;
A
#
# COMPACT_ATOMS: atom_id res chain seq x y z
N MET A 1 -16.03 -11.99 2.07
CA MET A 1 -15.18 -12.50 0.97
C MET A 1 -13.87 -11.72 0.80
N SER A 2 -13.74 -10.48 1.30
CA SER A 2 -12.53 -9.64 1.15
C SER A 2 -11.23 -10.22 1.75
N ASN A 3 -11.26 -10.77 2.97
CA ASN A 3 -10.04 -11.30 3.61
C ASN A 3 -9.45 -12.54 2.94
N ALA A 4 -10.20 -13.26 2.10
CA ALA A 4 -9.69 -14.47 1.45
C ALA A 4 -8.56 -14.14 0.46
N ALA A 5 -8.65 -12.99 -0.23
CA ALA A 5 -7.63 -12.56 -1.19
C ALA A 5 -6.28 -12.28 -0.50
N LEU A 6 -6.32 -11.74 0.72
CA LEU A 6 -5.16 -11.34 1.52
C LEU A 6 -4.51 -12.48 2.32
N ARG A 7 -5.13 -13.66 2.36
CA ARG A 7 -4.55 -14.84 3.05
C ARG A 7 -3.19 -15.21 2.47
N PRO A 8 -2.26 -15.72 3.29
CA PRO A 8 -0.97 -16.21 2.79
C PRO A 8 -1.16 -17.32 1.74
N GLY A 9 -0.25 -17.38 0.79
CA GLY A 9 -0.19 -18.39 -0.26
C GLY A 9 1.14 -18.27 -1.00
N ALA A 10 1.14 -18.40 -2.33
CA ALA A 10 2.34 -18.16 -3.15
C ALA A 10 2.89 -16.71 -3.02
N LEU A 11 2.03 -15.76 -2.65
CA LEU A 11 2.43 -14.41 -2.25
C LEU A 11 2.12 -14.21 -0.77
N GLU A 12 3.08 -13.63 -0.06
CA GLU A 12 2.93 -13.26 1.34
C GLU A 12 1.89 -12.15 1.51
N PRO A 13 1.20 -12.07 2.67
CA PRO A 13 0.20 -11.02 2.92
C PRO A 13 0.75 -9.60 2.72
N LYS A 14 2.01 -9.33 3.11
CA LYS A 14 2.63 -8.01 2.92
C LYS A 14 2.64 -7.56 1.46
N VAL A 15 2.97 -8.49 0.55
CA VAL A 15 3.03 -8.21 -0.89
C VAL A 15 1.63 -7.90 -1.42
N LYS A 16 0.63 -8.65 -0.98
CA LYS A 16 -0.76 -8.46 -1.41
C LYS A 16 -1.34 -7.14 -0.90
N GLU A 17 -1.00 -6.75 0.32
CA GLU A 17 -1.40 -5.46 0.89
C GLU A 17 -0.73 -4.29 0.17
N LEU A 18 0.57 -4.39 -0.14
CA LEU A 18 1.27 -3.38 -0.95
C LEU A 18 0.66 -3.25 -2.36
N MET A 19 0.31 -4.37 -3.01
CA MET A 19 -0.42 -4.36 -4.29
C MET A 19 -1.78 -3.67 -4.17
N ALA A 20 -2.55 -3.97 -3.12
CA ALA A 20 -3.86 -3.36 -2.90
C ALA A 20 -3.75 -1.86 -2.60
N MET A 21 -2.73 -1.44 -1.83
CA MET A 21 -2.41 -0.04 -1.58
C MET A 21 -2.04 0.68 -2.89
N ALA A 22 -1.19 0.08 -3.73
CA ALA A 22 -0.82 0.62 -5.04
C ALA A 22 -2.04 0.79 -5.97
N ILE A 23 -2.98 -0.15 -5.96
CA ILE A 23 -4.25 -0.05 -6.69
C ILE A 23 -5.11 1.08 -6.12
N GLY A 24 -5.15 1.23 -4.79
CA GLY A 24 -5.81 2.34 -4.11
C GLY A 24 -5.28 3.72 -4.54
N VAL A 25 -3.95 3.84 -4.70
CA VAL A 25 -3.28 5.03 -5.26
C VAL A 25 -3.78 5.32 -6.68
N VAL A 26 -3.79 4.30 -7.55
CA VAL A 26 -4.23 4.45 -8.96
C VAL A 26 -5.70 4.85 -9.05
N HIS A 27 -6.56 4.37 -8.15
CA HIS A 27 -7.98 4.73 -8.13
C HIS A 27 -8.27 6.05 -7.41
N GLY A 28 -7.29 6.63 -6.71
CA GLY A 28 -7.51 7.80 -5.85
C GLY A 28 -8.46 7.54 -4.68
N CYS A 29 -8.49 6.30 -4.16
CA CYS A 29 -9.39 5.91 -3.07
C CYS A 29 -8.69 6.08 -1.70
N ASP A 30 -8.90 7.22 -1.03
CA ASP A 30 -8.27 7.51 0.27
C ASP A 30 -8.57 6.43 1.34
N GLY A 31 -9.81 5.91 1.38
CA GLY A 31 -10.18 4.83 2.31
C GLY A 31 -9.46 3.51 2.02
N CYS A 32 -9.25 3.19 0.75
CA CYS A 32 -8.50 2.00 0.33
C CYS A 32 -7.02 2.15 0.68
N ILE A 33 -6.44 3.33 0.41
CA ILE A 33 -5.07 3.68 0.76
C ILE A 33 -4.85 3.49 2.26
N ALA A 34 -5.68 4.10 3.11
CA ALA A 34 -5.53 4.00 4.56
C ALA A 34 -5.69 2.55 5.08
N SER A 35 -6.65 1.79 4.54
CA SER A 35 -6.87 0.42 4.97
C SER A 35 -5.71 -0.51 4.61
N HIS A 36 -5.20 -0.40 3.38
CA HIS A 36 -4.14 -1.28 2.88
C HIS A 36 -2.73 -0.82 3.29
N ALA A 37 -2.53 0.47 3.56
CA ALA A 37 -1.31 0.98 4.20
C ALA A 37 -1.15 0.39 5.61
N ARG A 38 -2.23 0.40 6.41
CA ARG A 38 -2.25 -0.26 7.73
C ARG A 38 -2.03 -1.77 7.62
N GLY A 39 -2.72 -2.42 6.68
CA GLY A 39 -2.58 -3.85 6.44
C GLY A 39 -1.15 -4.24 6.09
N ALA A 40 -0.50 -3.49 5.19
CA ALA A 40 0.89 -3.70 4.80
C ALA A 40 1.86 -3.50 5.97
N ALA A 41 1.71 -2.42 6.75
CA ALA A 41 2.54 -2.16 7.93
C ALA A 41 2.39 -3.27 8.98
N CYS A 42 1.16 -3.68 9.33
CA CYS A 42 0.91 -4.79 10.26
C CYS A 42 1.44 -6.14 9.74
N ALA A 43 1.54 -6.31 8.42
CA ALA A 43 2.12 -7.49 7.79
C ALA A 43 3.67 -7.45 7.73
N GLY A 44 4.29 -6.40 8.27
CA GLY A 44 5.75 -6.26 8.35
C GLY A 44 6.40 -5.72 7.07
N ALA A 45 5.65 -5.02 6.22
CA ALA A 45 6.26 -4.30 5.09
C ALA A 45 7.18 -3.19 5.60
N THR A 46 8.25 -2.89 4.86
CA THR A 46 9.15 -1.77 5.19
C THR A 46 8.77 -0.49 4.45
N LYS A 47 9.30 0.66 4.91
CA LYS A 47 9.12 1.95 4.23
C LYS A 47 9.67 1.92 2.81
N GLU A 48 10.77 1.19 2.59
CA GLU A 48 11.40 0.99 1.29
C GLU A 48 10.49 0.16 0.36
N GLU A 49 9.92 -0.96 0.84
CA GLU A 49 8.98 -1.77 0.06
C GLU A 49 7.73 -0.95 -0.34
N ALA A 50 7.22 -0.10 0.57
CA ALA A 50 6.11 0.80 0.28
C ALA A 50 6.47 1.86 -0.77
N ALA A 51 7.67 2.45 -0.68
CA ALA A 51 8.16 3.44 -1.64
C ALA A 51 8.32 2.82 -3.04
N GLU A 52 8.86 1.60 -3.14
CA GLU A 52 8.98 0.88 -4.42
C GLU A 52 7.62 0.60 -5.05
N ALA A 53 6.64 0.13 -4.28
CA ALA A 53 5.28 -0.11 -4.75
C ALA A 53 4.61 1.18 -5.27
N ILE A 54 4.78 2.29 -4.55
CA ILE A 54 4.26 3.60 -4.97
C ILE A 54 4.97 4.10 -6.24
N GLY A 55 6.28 3.85 -6.36
CA GLY A 55 7.05 4.12 -7.57
C GLY A 55 6.46 3.42 -8.81
N VAL A 56 6.03 2.15 -8.66
CA VAL A 56 5.32 1.43 -9.73
C VAL A 56 3.98 2.09 -10.07
N SER A 57 3.20 2.54 -9.07
CA SER A 57 1.97 3.29 -9.34
C SER A 57 2.22 4.58 -10.11
N ILE A 58 3.29 5.32 -9.77
CA ILE A 58 3.68 6.55 -10.48
C ILE A 58 4.12 6.24 -11.92
N LEU A 59 4.90 5.18 -12.13
CA LEU A 59 5.30 4.73 -13.47
C LEU A 59 4.08 4.44 -14.35
N MET A 60 3.09 3.73 -13.80
CA MET A 60 1.95 3.23 -14.58
C MET A 60 0.82 4.25 -14.77
N HIS A 61 0.60 5.14 -13.80
CA HIS A 61 -0.53 6.09 -13.81
C HIS A 61 -0.07 7.54 -14.00
N GLY A 62 1.22 7.83 -13.90
CA GLY A 62 1.80 9.14 -14.14
C GLY A 62 1.40 10.19 -13.10
N GLY A 63 1.11 11.40 -13.57
CA GLY A 63 0.86 12.58 -12.75
C GLY A 63 -0.13 12.38 -11.58
N PRO A 64 -1.34 11.82 -11.77
CA PRO A 64 -2.29 11.69 -10.66
C PRO A 64 -1.81 10.78 -9.52
N ALA A 65 -0.98 9.77 -9.82
CA ALA A 65 -0.41 8.89 -8.81
C ALA A 65 0.65 9.59 -7.96
N THR A 66 1.23 10.71 -8.41
CA THR A 66 2.14 11.51 -7.56
C THR A 66 1.41 12.14 -6.37
N ILE A 67 0.13 12.51 -6.54
CA ILE A 67 -0.69 13.10 -5.48
C ILE A 67 -1.11 12.03 -4.46
N TYR A 68 -1.72 10.95 -4.93
CA TYR A 68 -2.19 9.88 -4.05
C TYR A 68 -1.05 9.01 -3.53
N GLY A 69 0.06 8.91 -4.26
CA GLY A 69 1.26 8.20 -3.84
C GLY A 69 1.92 8.86 -2.63
N ALA A 70 2.06 10.19 -2.63
CA ALA A 70 2.57 10.91 -1.46
C ALA A 70 1.69 10.66 -0.22
N ARG A 71 0.36 10.70 -0.38
CA ARG A 71 -0.58 10.41 0.72
C ARG A 71 -0.47 8.97 1.21
N ALA A 72 -0.36 8.01 0.29
CA ALA A 72 -0.17 6.60 0.64
C ALA A 72 1.13 6.36 1.40
N TYR A 73 2.22 7.02 1.01
CA TYR A 73 3.49 6.92 1.70
C TYR A 73 3.40 7.48 3.12
N THR A 74 2.79 8.65 3.30
CA THR A 74 2.56 9.24 4.63
C THR A 74 1.72 8.30 5.50
N ALA A 75 0.57 7.83 5.00
CA ALA A 75 -0.30 6.93 5.74
C ALA A 75 0.43 5.64 6.13
N PHE A 76 1.22 5.06 5.23
CA PHE A 76 2.02 3.88 5.52
C PHE A 76 3.04 4.14 6.63
N CYS A 77 3.78 5.25 6.57
CA CYS A 77 4.78 5.60 7.58
C CYS A 77 4.14 5.77 8.97
N GLU A 78 2.99 6.43 9.06
CA GLU A 78 2.25 6.58 10.32
C GLU A 78 1.91 5.22 10.96
N PHE A 79 1.46 4.25 10.17
CA PHE A 79 1.17 2.92 10.69
C PHE A 79 2.44 2.12 11.00
N ALA A 80 3.48 2.21 10.17
CA ALA A 80 4.75 1.51 10.38
C ALA A 80 5.44 1.96 11.68
N ASP A 81 5.43 3.27 11.94
CA ASP A 81 6.00 3.85 13.16
C ASP A 81 5.17 3.51 14.41
N ALA A 82 3.85 3.32 14.26
CA ALA A 82 2.98 2.89 15.36
C ALA A 82 3.09 1.39 15.67
N THR A 83 3.59 0.57 14.74
CA THR A 83 3.77 -0.88 14.90
C THR A 83 5.17 -1.29 15.37
N SER A 84 6.11 -0.34 15.44
CA SER A 84 7.51 -0.55 15.87
C SER A 84 7.67 -0.37 17.37
#